data_AF-A0A9D0M5W4-F1
#
_entry.id   AF-A0A9D0M5W4-F1
#
_cell.length_a   1.000
_cell.length_b   1.000
_cell.length_c   1.000
_cell.angle_alpha   90.00
_cell.angle_beta   90.00
_cell.angle_gamma   90.00
#
_symmetry.space_group_name_H-M   'P 1'
#
loop_
_entity.id
_entity.type
_entity.pdbx_description
1 polymer ?
#
loop_
_entity_poly.entity_id
_entity_poly.type
_entity_poly.pdbx_seq_one_letter_code
_entity_poly.pdbx_strand_id
1 'polypeptide(L)'
;MKEYQHYEEEIHELREEIEHFKTEKERVRKIVGSIGGMPTINTKLFNTVFLILVVALLFASFFTEGRTHLILSDLAIFFVSLKVMYLVHNEARVNHFKLWVLNSIEWRINEIAREIKELRKENAGRE
;
A
#
# COMPACT_ATOMS: atom_id res chain seq x y z
N MET A 1 -3.51 43.35 23.27
CA MET A 1 -4.58 43.17 22.26
C MET A 1 -4.01 42.83 20.88
N LYS A 2 -2.98 43.53 20.36
CA LYS A 2 -2.30 43.18 19.08
C LYS A 2 -1.56 41.84 19.09
N GLU A 3 -0.92 41.49 20.21
CA GLU A 3 -0.19 40.22 20.37
C GLU A 3 -1.10 39.00 20.34
N TYR A 4 -2.30 39.10 20.92
CA TYR A 4 -3.32 38.05 20.83
C TYR A 4 -3.87 37.86 19.41
N GLN A 5 -3.98 38.94 18.62
CA GLN A 5 -4.39 38.82 17.22
C GLN A 5 -3.31 38.18 16.34
N HIS A 6 -2.04 38.46 16.62
CA HIS A 6 -0.93 37.81 15.94
C HIS A 6 -0.87 36.29 16.20
N TYR A 7 -1.06 35.87 17.45
CA TYR A 7 -1.15 34.45 17.78
C TYR A 7 -2.36 33.76 17.15
N GLU A 8 -3.51 34.44 17.05
CA GLU A 8 -4.67 33.87 16.35
C GLU A 8 -4.42 33.73 14.85
N GLU A 9 -3.75 34.70 14.21
CA GLU A 9 -3.34 34.63 12.81
C GLU A 9 -2.36 33.46 12.57
N GLU A 10 -1.32 33.31 13.40
CA GLU A 10 -0.38 32.18 13.30
C GLU A 10 -1.08 30.82 13.48
N ILE A 11 -1.99 30.70 14.45
CA ILE A 11 -2.76 29.47 14.67
C ILE A 11 -3.66 29.16 13.47
N HIS A 12 -4.20 30.19 12.82
CA HIS A 12 -5.04 30.05 11.65
C HIS A 12 -4.24 29.60 10.43
N GLU A 13 -3.06 30.19 10.19
CA GLU A 13 -2.13 29.78 9.14
C GLU A 13 -1.65 28.33 9.34
N LEU A 14 -1.23 27.96 10.56
CA LEU A 14 -0.82 26.59 10.88
C LEU A 14 -1.95 25.57 10.64
N ARG A 15 -3.19 25.96 10.92
CA ARG A 15 -4.36 25.09 10.69
C ARG A 15 -4.60 24.86 9.21
N GLU A 16 -4.50 25.92 8.40
CA GLU A 16 -4.67 25.86 6.95
C GLU A 16 -3.57 24.99 6.31
N GLU A 17 -2.33 25.13 6.79
CA GLU A 17 -1.21 24.29 6.35
C GLU A 17 -1.44 22.81 6.68
N ILE A 18 -1.92 22.50 7.90
CA ILE A 18 -2.27 21.12 8.30
C ILE A 18 -3.37 20.54 7.41
N GLU A 19 -4.36 21.34 7.03
CA GLU A 19 -5.48 20.90 6.20
C GLU A 19 -5.04 20.66 4.74
N HIS A 20 -4.14 21.49 4.23
CA HIS A 20 -3.45 21.28 2.97
C HIS A 20 -2.63 19.98 2.99
N PHE A 21 -1.84 19.74 4.05
CA PHE A 21 -1.07 18.50 4.22
C PHE A 21 -1.95 17.25 4.27
N LYS A 22 -3.11 17.30 4.94
CA LYS A 22 -4.06 16.18 4.96
C LYS A 22 -4.59 15.88 3.56
N THR A 23 -4.90 16.92 2.78
CA THR A 23 -5.43 16.80 1.42
C THR A 23 -4.39 16.19 0.46
N GLU A 24 -3.15 16.67 0.54
CA GLU A 24 -2.00 16.13 -0.20
C GLU A 24 -1.77 14.65 0.16
N LYS A 25 -1.78 14.32 1.45
CA LYS A 25 -1.65 12.93 1.93
C LYS A 25 -2.77 12.04 1.40
N GLU A 26 -4.01 12.52 1.39
CA GLU A 26 -5.16 11.80 0.85
C GLU A 26 -5.01 11.52 -0.65
N ARG A 27 -4.46 12.48 -1.39
CA ARG A 27 -4.19 12.41 -2.83
C ARG A 27 -3.08 11.39 -3.13
N VAL A 28 -1.98 11.45 -2.39
CA VAL A 28 -0.88 10.46 -2.46
C VAL A 28 -1.42 9.07 -2.12
N ARG A 29 -2.23 8.93 -1.06
CA ARG A 29 -2.86 7.67 -0.68
C ARG A 29 -3.75 7.09 -1.78
N LYS A 30 -4.52 7.93 -2.50
CA LYS A 30 -5.33 7.49 -3.64
C LYS A 30 -4.46 7.03 -4.81
N ILE A 31 -3.38 7.73 -5.12
CA ILE A 31 -2.43 7.35 -6.18
C ILE A 31 -1.77 6.01 -5.83
N VAL A 32 -1.24 5.90 -4.61
CA VAL A 32 -0.67 4.66 -4.06
C VAL A 32 -1.70 3.51 -4.09
N GLY A 33 -2.95 3.79 -3.73
CA GLY A 33 -4.06 2.83 -3.76
C GLY A 33 -4.47 2.41 -5.18
N SER A 34 -4.34 3.30 -6.17
CA SER A 34 -4.60 2.97 -7.58
C SER A 34 -3.50 2.10 -8.19
N ILE A 35 -2.24 2.32 -7.81
CA ILE A 35 -1.09 1.55 -8.32
C ILE A 35 -0.97 0.20 -7.62
N GLY A 36 -1.24 0.16 -6.31
CA GLY A 36 -1.25 -1.08 -5.53
C GLY A 36 -2.47 -1.97 -5.76
N GLY A 37 -3.45 -1.50 -6.54
CA GLY A 37 -4.74 -2.16 -6.74
C GLY A 37 -5.49 -2.28 -5.41
N MET A 38 -6.30 -1.28 -5.07
CA MET A 38 -7.20 -1.42 -3.92
C MET A 38 -7.98 -2.73 -4.04
N PRO A 39 -7.99 -3.59 -3.00
CA PRO A 39 -8.90 -4.71 -2.97
C PRO A 39 -10.32 -4.15 -2.94
N THR A 40 -10.92 -4.04 -4.11
CA THR A 40 -12.31 -3.64 -4.27
C THR A 40 -13.19 -4.64 -3.51
N ILE A 41 -14.36 -4.20 -3.05
CA ILE A 41 -15.30 -5.08 -2.33
C ILE A 41 -15.59 -6.36 -3.15
N ASN A 42 -15.56 -6.23 -4.49
CA ASN A 42 -15.71 -7.33 -5.44
C ASN A 42 -14.55 -8.34 -5.38
N THR A 43 -13.31 -7.93 -5.14
CA THR A 43 -12.19 -8.88 -5.00
C THR A 43 -12.25 -9.63 -3.67
N LYS A 44 -12.69 -8.97 -2.59
CA LYS A 44 -12.96 -9.64 -1.31
C LYS A 44 -14.07 -10.69 -1.47
N LEU A 45 -15.18 -10.33 -2.11
CA LEU A 45 -16.28 -11.25 -2.39
C LEU A 45 -15.82 -12.44 -3.24
N PHE A 46 -15.09 -12.20 -4.33
CA PHE A 46 -14.55 -13.26 -5.18
C PHE A 46 -13.59 -14.18 -4.42
N ASN A 47 -12.77 -13.63 -3.51
CA ASN A 47 -11.88 -14.42 -2.69
C ASN A 47 -12.63 -15.31 -1.69
N THR A 48 -13.69 -14.79 -1.06
CA THR A 48 -14.56 -15.56 -0.16
C THR A 48 -15.30 -16.66 -0.90
N VAL A 49 -15.86 -16.38 -2.08
CA VAL A 49 -16.53 -17.38 -2.92
C VAL A 49 -15.55 -18.47 -3.36
N PHE A 50 -14.32 -18.11 -3.75
CA PHE A 50 -13.28 -19.08 -4.13
C PHE A 50 -12.91 -20.00 -2.94
N LEU A 51 -12.79 -19.44 -1.73
CA LEU A 51 -12.53 -20.23 -0.52
C LEU A 51 -13.66 -21.23 -0.25
N ILE A 52 -14.92 -20.78 -0.30
CA ILE A 52 -16.09 -21.65 -0.11
C ILE A 52 -16.11 -22.77 -1.14
N LEU A 53 -15.78 -22.46 -2.41
CA LEU A 53 -15.73 -23.44 -3.49
C LEU A 53 -14.64 -24.50 -3.27
N VAL A 54 -13.45 -24.10 -2.82
CA VAL A 54 -12.36 -25.05 -2.48
C VAL A 54 -12.77 -25.93 -1.30
N VAL A 55 -13.34 -25.36 -0.25
CA VAL A 55 -13.82 -26.13 0.92
C VAL A 55 -14.92 -27.11 0.52
N ALA A 56 -15.84 -26.68 -0.35
CA ALA A 56 -16.90 -27.56 -0.87
C ALA A 56 -16.33 -28.70 -1.72
N LEU A 57 -15.33 -28.46 -2.56
CA LEU A 57 -14.63 -29.50 -3.33
C LEU A 57 -13.94 -30.52 -2.43
N LEU A 58 -13.30 -30.07 -1.35
CA LEU A 58 -12.67 -30.96 -0.37
C LEU A 58 -13.71 -31.79 0.40
N PHE A 59 -14.84 -31.18 0.78
CA PHE A 59 -15.95 -31.89 1.41
C PHE A 59 -16.60 -32.91 0.47
N ALA A 60 -16.80 -32.55 -0.80
CA ALA A 60 -17.33 -33.46 -1.82
C ALA A 60 -16.36 -34.62 -2.08
N SER A 61 -15.05 -34.36 -2.04
CA SER A 61 -14.03 -35.41 -2.10
C SER A 61 -14.21 -36.39 -0.95
N PHE A 62 -14.43 -35.93 0.28
CA PHE A 62 -14.62 -36.81 1.45
C PHE A 62 -15.82 -37.75 1.33
N PHE A 63 -16.90 -37.31 0.68
CA PHE A 63 -18.09 -38.13 0.44
C PHE A 63 -17.94 -39.11 -0.73
N THR A 64 -16.93 -38.94 -1.59
CA THR A 64 -16.75 -39.78 -2.79
C THR A 64 -15.70 -40.84 -2.52
N GLU A 65 -16.08 -42.12 -2.50
CA GLU A 65 -15.12 -43.23 -2.29
C GLU A 65 -14.46 -43.69 -3.60
N GLY A 66 -13.20 -44.12 -3.51
CA GLY A 66 -12.46 -44.77 -4.60
C GLY A 66 -11.49 -43.87 -5.36
N ARG A 67 -11.23 -44.20 -6.63
CA ARG A 67 -10.19 -43.56 -7.47
C ARG A 67 -10.47 -42.08 -7.76
N THR A 68 -11.75 -41.71 -7.73
CA THR A 68 -12.25 -40.35 -7.94
C THR A 68 -11.88 -39.40 -6.79
N HIS A 69 -11.76 -39.90 -5.55
CA HIS A 69 -11.30 -39.11 -4.40
C HIS A 69 -9.89 -38.53 -4.64
N LEU A 70 -8.96 -39.36 -5.11
CA LEU A 70 -7.58 -38.97 -5.34
C LEU A 70 -7.50 -37.87 -6.42
N ILE A 71 -8.24 -38.05 -7.51
CA ILE A 71 -8.27 -37.06 -8.61
C ILE A 71 -8.90 -35.74 -8.16
N LEU A 72 -9.98 -35.77 -7.37
CA LEU A 72 -10.64 -34.56 -6.86
C LEU A 72 -9.75 -33.78 -5.90
N SER A 73 -9.08 -34.47 -4.98
CA SER A 73 -8.19 -33.84 -4.01
C SER A 73 -6.95 -33.24 -4.66
N ASP A 74 -6.32 -33.92 -5.63
CA ASP A 74 -5.21 -33.37 -6.41
C ASP A 74 -5.62 -32.12 -7.19
N LEU A 75 -6.81 -32.14 -7.79
CA LEU A 75 -7.35 -30.98 -8.52
C LEU A 75 -7.62 -29.80 -7.57
N ALA A 76 -8.15 -30.06 -6.37
CA ALA A 76 -8.38 -29.02 -5.36
C ALA A 76 -7.06 -28.35 -4.92
N ILE A 77 -6.02 -29.15 -4.68
CA ILE A 77 -4.68 -28.64 -4.33
C ILE A 77 -4.10 -27.81 -5.49
N PHE A 78 -4.28 -28.26 -6.73
CA PHE A 78 -3.85 -27.51 -7.92
C PHE A 78 -4.54 -26.14 -8.06
N PHE A 79 -5.85 -26.06 -7.79
CA PHE A 79 -6.55 -24.77 -7.81
C PHE A 79 -6.07 -23.82 -6.71
N VAL A 80 -5.78 -24.35 -5.52
CA VAL A 80 -5.22 -23.55 -4.42
C VAL A 80 -3.83 -23.04 -4.78
N SER A 81 -2.97 -23.87 -5.37
CA SER A 81 -1.61 -23.45 -5.75
C SER A 81 -1.62 -22.36 -6.83
N LEU A 82 -2.50 -22.48 -7.84
CA LEU A 82 -2.73 -21.42 -8.83
C LEU A 82 -3.19 -20.11 -8.19
N LYS A 83 -4.10 -20.18 -7.20
CA LYS A 83 -4.58 -19.00 -6.49
C LYS A 83 -3.47 -18.31 -5.71
N VAL A 84 -2.63 -19.09 -5.02
CA VAL A 84 -1.47 -18.56 -4.29
C VAL A 84 -0.49 -17.90 -5.26
N MET A 85 -0.21 -18.53 -6.40
CA MET A 85 0.63 -17.93 -7.44
C MET A 85 0.07 -16.61 -7.95
N TYR A 86 -1.25 -16.53 -8.18
CA TYR A 86 -1.90 -15.29 -8.59
C TYR A 86 -1.80 -14.19 -7.52
N LEU A 87 -1.97 -14.54 -6.24
CA LEU A 87 -1.80 -13.60 -5.13
C LEU A 87 -0.38 -13.05 -5.06
N VAL A 88 0.63 -13.94 -5.11
CA VAL A 88 2.04 -13.56 -5.09
C VAL A 88 2.40 -12.65 -6.28
N HIS A 89 1.89 -12.97 -7.47
CA HIS A 89 2.07 -12.13 -8.65
C HIS A 89 1.47 -10.73 -8.47
N ASN A 90 0.31 -10.64 -7.83
CA ASN A 90 -0.32 -9.35 -7.56
C ASN A 90 0.43 -8.55 -6.48
N GLU A 91 0.95 -9.21 -5.43
CA GLU A 91 1.76 -8.59 -4.38
C GLU A 91 3.09 -8.03 -4.91
N ALA A 92 3.70 -8.69 -5.91
CA ALA A 92 4.96 -8.24 -6.50
C ALA A 92 4.87 -6.82 -7.10
N ARG A 93 3.73 -6.46 -7.70
CA ARG A 93 3.50 -5.11 -8.24
C ARG A 93 3.45 -4.04 -7.16
N VAL A 94 2.76 -4.33 -6.05
CA VAL A 94 2.70 -3.44 -4.89
C VAL A 94 4.08 -3.28 -4.27
N ASN A 95 4.84 -4.37 -4.18
CA ASN A 95 6.19 -4.34 -3.61
C ASN A 95 7.14 -3.49 -4.44
N HIS A 96 7.10 -3.63 -5.77
CA HIS A 96 7.89 -2.78 -6.67
C HIS A 96 7.54 -1.30 -6.51
N PHE A 97 6.24 -0.99 -6.38
CA PHE A 97 5.81 0.38 -6.13
C PHE A 97 6.28 0.92 -4.77
N LYS A 98 6.21 0.11 -3.70
CA LYS A 98 6.75 0.48 -2.37
C LYS A 98 8.25 0.82 -2.45
N LEU A 99 9.03 0.00 -3.17
CA LEU A 99 10.46 0.25 -3.39
C LEU A 99 10.70 1.55 -4.18
N TRP A 100 9.91 1.79 -5.22
CA TRP A 100 10.03 3.00 -6.04
C TRP A 100 9.77 4.27 -5.22
N VAL A 101 8.73 4.26 -4.38
CA VAL A 101 8.42 5.39 -3.48
C VAL A 101 9.53 5.59 -2.45
N LEU A 102 10.03 4.52 -1.84
CA LEU A 102 11.11 4.60 -0.85
C LEU A 102 12.37 5.22 -1.47
N ASN A 103 12.76 4.76 -2.66
CA ASN A 103 13.92 5.30 -3.39
C ASN A 103 13.74 6.78 -3.74
N SER A 104 12.52 7.19 -4.14
CA SER A 104 12.23 8.59 -4.44
C SER A 104 12.36 9.48 -3.21
N ILE A 105 11.87 9.02 -2.06
CA ILE A 105 12.00 9.74 -0.79
C ILE A 105 13.46 9.79 -0.34
N GLU A 106 14.18 8.68 -0.43
CA GLU A 106 15.61 8.62 -0.08
C GLU A 106 16.43 9.61 -0.91
N TRP A 107 16.20 9.65 -2.22
CA TRP A 107 16.88 10.60 -3.11
C TRP A 107 16.59 12.05 -2.73
N ARG A 108 15.32 12.38 -2.47
CA ARG A 108 14.92 13.74 -2.08
C ARG A 108 15.48 14.16 -0.73
N ILE A 109 15.49 13.27 0.27
CA ILE A 109 16.09 13.54 1.58
C ILE A 109 17.60 13.80 1.43
N ASN A 110 18.27 13.02 0.58
CA ASN A 110 19.70 13.17 0.35
C ASN A 110 20.05 14.49 -0.37
N GLU A 111 19.20 14.93 -1.30
CA GLU A 111 19.29 16.24 -1.96
C GLU A 111 19.18 17.38 -0.94
N ILE A 112 18.13 17.38 -0.12
CA ILE A 112 17.93 18.38 0.94
C ILE A 112 19.10 18.39 1.93
N ALA A 113 19.62 17.21 2.31
CA ALA A 113 20.77 17.12 3.20
C ALA A 113 22.04 17.74 2.58
N ARG A 114 22.23 17.64 1.26
CA ARG A 114 23.33 18.30 0.55
C ARG A 114 23.14 19.82 0.52
N GLU A 115 21.96 20.30 0.15
CA GLU A 115 21.65 21.74 0.14
C GLU A 115 21.87 22.37 1.52
N ILE A 116 21.40 21.73 2.60
CA ILE A 116 21.63 22.21 3.97
C ILE A 116 23.13 22.27 4.29
N LYS A 117 23.91 21.29 3.83
CA LYS A 117 25.36 21.27 4.07
C LYS A 117 26.08 22.37 3.31
N GLU A 118 25.65 22.67 2.08
CA GLU A 118 26.19 23.77 1.28
C GLU A 118 25.86 25.13 1.89
N LEU A 119 24.60 25.34 2.30
CA LEU A 119 24.17 26.56 3.01
C LEU A 119 24.95 26.77 4.32
N ARG A 120 25.17 25.70 5.10
CA ARG A 120 26.01 25.77 6.31
C ARG A 120 27.45 26.16 6.00
N LYS A 121 28.02 25.64 4.89
CA LYS A 121 29.39 25.94 4.49
C LYS A 121 29.55 27.37 3.97
N GLU A 122 28.55 27.88 3.24
CA GLU A 122 28.50 29.29 2.82
C GLU A 122 28.43 30.21 4.04
N ASN A 123 27.53 29.95 4.98
CA ASN A 123 27.38 30.77 6.18
C ASN A 123 28.63 30.72 7.09
N ALA A 124 29.27 29.57 7.24
CA ALA A 124 30.50 29.44 8.02
C ALA A 124 31.74 30.07 7.35
N GLY A 125 31.69 30.35 6.04
CA GLY A 125 32.75 31.08 5.34
C GLY A 125 32.52 32.59 5.28
N ARG A 126 31.37 33.08 5.80
CA ARG A 126 31.02 34.51 5.89
C ARG A 126 31.27 35.09 7.29
N GLU A 127 31.62 34.24 8.26
CA GLU A 127 32.17 34.61 9.58
C GLU A 127 33.70 34.59 9.56
#